data_AF-A0A7S0UZE0-F1
#
_entry.id   AF-A0A7S0UZE0-F1
#
_cell.length_a   1.000
_cell.length_b   1.000
_cell.length_c   1.000
_cell.angle_alpha   90.00
_cell.angle_beta   90.00
_cell.angle_gamma   90.00
#
_symmetry.space_group_name_H-M   'P 1'
#
loop_
_entity.id
_entity.type
_entity.pdbx_description
1 polymer ?
#
loop_
_entity_poly.entity_id
_entity_poly.type
_entity_poly.pdbx_seq_one_letter_code
_entity_poly.pdbx_strand_id
1 'polypeptide(L)'
;MPPPTKPNPNSFRYLIFKTNVSIETFFRTLVSARRSEQYHRDEGIYTRDDDISSNASRKPTPSFQSAFAAAREAFYKPVSSTMYIAGPAMQPGLNRGHSRNHESMERLVVRSIPFPTPVNVLVGDVVAFYNPLARRDEHNIMIRRIAAAEGQEMEVGGGSGGGAGGETGSSSSPGGGFKGGSGPFGLGRIQPKSPVGLPPFGGKHSPFAAEESEGSVVKIPEGHCWVLADNPDLGPPDVIDSRTFGYVPYRNVVGRVVYAAASTADHGPVQNNPESMNLDEPIIEGEIDVEKLFVDEEEEEEEEEEEE
;
A
#
# COMPACT_ATOMS: atom_id res chain seq x y z
N MET A 1 -39.27 -1.51 12.15
CA MET A 1 -37.98 -1.91 11.57
C MET A 1 -38.03 -3.41 11.32
N PRO A 2 -37.74 -3.90 10.10
CA PRO A 2 -37.60 -5.34 9.88
C PRO A 2 -36.35 -5.86 10.62
N PRO A 3 -36.35 -7.10 11.11
CA PRO A 3 -35.20 -7.68 11.79
C PRO A 3 -34.03 -7.91 10.82
N PRO A 4 -32.78 -7.86 11.29
CA PRO A 4 -31.61 -8.13 10.46
C PRO A 4 -31.67 -9.58 9.93
N THR A 5 -31.61 -9.71 8.61
CA THR A 5 -31.57 -11.01 7.94
C THR A 5 -30.23 -11.67 8.20
N LYS A 6 -30.24 -12.88 8.77
CA LYS A 6 -29.03 -13.68 8.99
C LYS A 6 -28.26 -13.85 7.67
N PRO A 7 -26.92 -13.70 7.67
CA PRO A 7 -26.12 -13.85 6.46
C PRO A 7 -26.28 -15.26 5.89
N ASN A 8 -26.50 -15.34 4.57
CA ASN A 8 -26.72 -16.60 3.87
C ASN A 8 -25.41 -17.41 3.84
N PRO A 9 -25.35 -18.61 4.45
CA PRO A 9 -24.14 -19.43 4.48
C PRO A 9 -23.68 -19.92 3.08
N ASN A 10 -24.50 -19.73 2.04
CA ASN A 10 -24.13 -20.02 0.66
C ASN A 10 -23.43 -18.87 -0.07
N SER A 11 -23.35 -17.66 0.52
CA SER A 11 -22.62 -16.53 -0.10
C SER A 11 -21.11 -16.82 -0.18
N PHE A 12 -20.54 -17.42 0.89
CA PHE A 12 -19.13 -17.77 0.96
C PHE A 12 -18.70 -18.90 0.01
N ARG A 13 -19.61 -19.83 -0.33
CA ARG A 13 -19.31 -20.88 -1.32
C ARG A 13 -19.16 -20.34 -2.74
N TYR A 14 -19.72 -19.17 -3.04
CA TYR A 14 -19.59 -18.54 -4.36
C TYR A 14 -18.20 -17.91 -4.59
N LEU A 15 -17.47 -17.60 -3.51
CA LEU A 15 -16.16 -16.94 -3.59
C LEU A 15 -15.04 -17.86 -4.08
N ILE A 16 -15.14 -19.16 -3.78
CA ILE A 16 -14.15 -20.18 -4.18
C ILE A 16 -14.29 -20.55 -5.68
N PHE A 17 -15.46 -20.35 -6.30
CA PHE A 17 -15.68 -20.72 -7.70
C PHE A 17 -15.43 -19.61 -8.72
N LYS A 18 -15.29 -18.34 -8.30
CA LYS A 18 -15.02 -17.22 -9.24
C LYS A 18 -13.54 -16.88 -9.39
N THR A 19 -12.69 -17.24 -8.43
CA THR A 19 -11.25 -17.15 -8.62
C THR A 19 -10.80 -18.46 -9.29
N ASN A 20 -10.27 -18.38 -10.51
CA ASN A 20 -9.68 -19.52 -11.25
C ASN A 20 -8.37 -20.02 -10.58
N VAL A 21 -8.25 -19.92 -9.26
CA VAL A 21 -7.13 -20.44 -8.51
C VAL A 21 -7.45 -21.90 -8.24
N SER A 22 -6.83 -22.78 -9.03
CA SER A 22 -6.86 -24.23 -8.77
C SER A 22 -6.55 -24.48 -7.29
N ILE A 23 -7.30 -25.38 -6.66
CA ILE A 23 -7.01 -25.92 -5.32
C ILE A 23 -5.53 -26.35 -5.23
N GLU A 24 -4.93 -26.80 -6.35
CA GLU A 24 -3.52 -27.14 -6.43
C GLU A 24 -2.58 -25.93 -6.26
N THR A 25 -2.94 -24.77 -6.82
CA THR A 25 -2.22 -23.50 -6.64
C THR A 25 -2.34 -23.02 -5.20
N PHE A 26 -3.52 -23.13 -4.59
CA PHE A 26 -3.72 -22.83 -3.17
C PHE A 26 -2.82 -23.69 -2.26
N PHE A 27 -2.79 -25.01 -2.47
CA PHE A 27 -1.92 -25.90 -1.71
C PHE A 27 -0.42 -25.66 -1.97
N ARG A 28 -0.01 -25.33 -3.21
CA ARG A 28 1.38 -24.96 -3.50
C ARG A 28 1.79 -23.66 -2.81
N THR A 29 0.91 -22.65 -2.76
CA THR A 29 1.16 -21.39 -2.04
C THR A 29 1.27 -21.62 -0.53
N LEU A 30 0.39 -22.44 0.04
CA LEU A 30 0.38 -22.75 1.47
C LEU A 30 1.61 -23.57 1.90
N VAL A 31 2.07 -24.49 1.04
CA VAL A 31 3.31 -25.26 1.24
C VAL A 31 4.57 -24.39 1.01
N SER A 32 4.53 -23.43 0.09
CA SER A 32 5.64 -22.52 -0.19
C SER A 32 5.83 -21.44 0.88
N ALA A 33 4.74 -20.94 1.47
CA ALA A 33 4.79 -19.97 2.58
C ALA A 33 5.51 -20.55 3.82
N ARG A 34 5.40 -21.86 4.05
CA ARG A 34 6.16 -22.56 5.10
C ARG A 34 7.65 -22.74 4.78
N ARG A 35 8.06 -22.63 3.51
CA ARG A 35 9.46 -22.73 3.08
C ARG A 35 10.19 -21.38 3.17
N SER A 36 9.49 -20.25 3.04
CA SER A 36 10.11 -18.91 3.12
C SER A 36 10.48 -18.50 4.56
N GLU A 37 9.75 -18.95 5.58
CA GLU A 37 10.17 -18.78 7.00
C GLU A 37 11.48 -19.50 7.30
N GLN A 38 11.85 -20.51 6.51
CA GLN A 38 13.08 -21.28 6.70
C GLN A 38 14.29 -20.65 6.00
N TYR A 39 14.09 -19.74 5.03
CA TYR A 39 15.18 -19.07 4.32
C TYR A 39 15.76 -17.87 5.09
N HIS A 40 15.07 -17.34 6.10
CA HIS A 40 15.58 -16.21 6.89
C HIS A 40 16.58 -16.59 8.00
N ARG A 41 16.95 -17.87 8.14
CA ARG A 41 17.89 -18.33 9.19
C ARG A 41 19.26 -18.83 8.72
N ASP A 42 19.48 -19.05 7.42
CA ASP A 42 20.65 -19.81 6.94
C ASP A 42 21.70 -19.00 6.14
N GLU A 43 21.66 -17.66 6.16
CA GLU A 43 22.73 -16.82 5.61
C GLU A 43 23.87 -16.61 6.63
N GLY A 44 24.47 -17.72 7.06
CA GLY A 44 25.57 -17.75 8.04
C GLY A 44 26.71 -18.66 7.61
N ILE A 45 27.71 -18.05 6.94
CA ILE A 45 29.14 -18.42 6.94
C ILE A 45 29.46 -19.90 6.61
N TYR A 46 29.90 -20.15 5.38
CA TYR A 46 30.60 -21.38 4.99
C TYR A 46 31.95 -21.50 5.73
N THR A 47 31.96 -22.18 6.87
CA THR A 47 33.15 -22.89 7.34
C THR A 47 33.04 -24.34 6.88
N ARG A 48 33.86 -24.71 5.88
CA ARG A 48 34.25 -26.09 5.63
C ARG A 48 35.00 -26.56 6.86
N ASP A 49 34.46 -27.55 7.57
CA ASP A 49 35.25 -28.62 8.16
C ASP A 49 34.36 -29.86 8.31
N ASP A 50 34.97 -30.98 7.94
CA ASP A 50 34.41 -32.31 7.86
C ASP A 50 33.96 -32.84 9.23
N ASP A 51 32.68 -33.24 9.36
CA ASP A 51 32.27 -34.34 10.24
C ASP A 51 30.81 -34.76 9.94
N ILE A 52 30.69 -35.75 9.05
CA ILE A 52 29.42 -36.38 8.67
C ILE A 52 29.02 -37.36 9.78
N SER A 53 28.34 -36.85 10.81
CA SER A 53 27.55 -37.64 11.75
C SER A 53 26.18 -37.00 11.94
N SER A 54 25.42 -36.92 10.85
CA SER A 54 24.08 -36.33 10.84
C SER A 54 23.03 -37.36 11.23
N ASN A 55 22.88 -37.57 12.54
CA ASN A 55 21.62 -38.05 13.10
C ASN A 55 20.61 -36.88 13.06
N ALA A 56 20.28 -36.45 11.83
CA ALA A 56 19.36 -35.36 11.58
C ALA A 56 17.98 -35.78 12.09
N SER A 57 17.65 -35.33 13.30
CA SER A 57 16.34 -35.46 13.92
C SER A 57 15.29 -34.98 12.93
N ARG A 58 14.68 -35.92 12.20
CA ARG A 58 13.62 -35.63 11.25
C ARG A 58 12.45 -35.10 12.08
N LYS A 59 12.14 -33.81 11.93
CA LYS A 59 10.94 -33.24 12.54
C LYS A 59 9.76 -34.15 12.16
N PRO A 60 8.98 -34.64 13.13
CA PRO A 60 7.87 -35.54 12.84
C PRO A 60 6.92 -34.86 11.85
N THR A 61 6.55 -35.57 10.80
CA THR A 61 5.54 -35.10 9.85
C THR A 61 4.23 -34.93 10.61
N PRO A 62 3.53 -33.78 10.46
CA PRO A 62 2.25 -33.57 11.13
C PRO A 62 1.25 -34.61 10.64
N SER A 63 0.37 -35.05 11.54
CA SER A 63 -0.74 -35.92 11.16
C SER A 63 -1.68 -35.20 10.19
N PHE A 64 -2.43 -35.96 9.38
CA PHE A 64 -3.43 -35.38 8.48
C PHE A 64 -4.45 -34.48 9.22
N GLN A 65 -4.89 -34.90 10.42
CA GLN A 65 -5.81 -34.13 11.24
C GLN A 65 -5.21 -32.79 11.69
N SER A 66 -3.94 -32.78 12.11
CA SER A 66 -3.23 -31.56 12.49
C SER A 66 -3.04 -30.62 11.30
N ALA A 67 -2.66 -31.16 10.13
CA ALA A 67 -2.52 -30.37 8.92
C ALA A 67 -3.86 -29.78 8.45
N PHE A 68 -4.95 -30.55 8.54
CA PHE A 68 -6.29 -30.09 8.19
C PHE A 68 -6.80 -29.01 9.15
N ALA A 69 -6.58 -29.17 10.46
CA ALA A 69 -6.94 -28.17 11.45
C ALA A 69 -6.21 -26.84 11.19
N ALA A 70 -4.89 -26.88 10.97
CA ALA A 70 -4.09 -25.70 10.66
C ALA A 70 -4.52 -25.02 9.35
N ALA A 71 -4.85 -25.81 8.31
CA ALA A 71 -5.35 -25.26 7.05
C ALA A 71 -6.72 -24.57 7.22
N ARG A 72 -7.60 -25.15 8.05
CA ARG A 72 -8.91 -24.58 8.36
C ARG A 72 -8.78 -23.28 9.18
N GLU A 73 -7.90 -23.26 10.16
CA GLU A 73 -7.60 -22.06 10.95
C GLU A 73 -7.04 -20.93 10.07
N ALA A 74 -6.05 -21.24 9.23
CA ALA A 74 -5.49 -20.29 8.27
C ALA A 74 -6.53 -19.76 7.28
N PHE A 75 -7.57 -20.54 6.97
CA PHE A 75 -8.66 -20.13 6.09
C PHE A 75 -9.63 -19.14 6.76
N TYR A 76 -9.81 -19.23 8.07
CA TYR A 76 -10.68 -18.31 8.82
C TYR A 76 -9.96 -17.08 9.37
N LYS A 77 -8.62 -17.07 9.32
CA LYS A 77 -7.85 -15.90 9.70
C LYS A 77 -8.16 -14.75 8.74
N PRO A 78 -8.50 -13.55 9.24
CA PRO A 78 -8.70 -12.37 8.39
C PRO A 78 -7.49 -12.14 7.49
N VAL A 79 -7.75 -11.83 6.22
CA VAL A 79 -6.68 -11.46 5.29
C VAL A 79 -6.38 -9.96 5.33
N SER A 80 -7.17 -9.21 6.08
CA SER A 80 -6.96 -7.79 6.34
C SER A 80 -6.36 -7.52 7.72
N SER A 81 -5.67 -6.38 7.81
CA SER A 81 -5.17 -5.80 9.06
C SER A 81 -5.52 -4.32 9.11
N THR A 82 -5.72 -3.77 10.30
CA THR A 82 -5.94 -2.34 10.51
C THR A 82 -4.63 -1.60 10.75
N MET A 83 -4.55 -0.35 10.32
CA MET A 83 -3.46 0.56 10.69
C MET A 83 -3.91 2.02 10.62
N TYR A 84 -3.09 2.95 11.10
CA TYR A 84 -3.38 4.39 11.02
C TYR A 84 -2.46 5.08 10.03
N ILE A 85 -2.99 6.08 9.34
CA ILE A 85 -2.20 7.03 8.56
C ILE A 85 -2.37 8.44 9.12
N ALA A 86 -1.27 9.18 9.13
CA ALA A 86 -1.23 10.60 9.46
C ALA A 86 -0.52 11.38 8.35
N GLY A 87 -0.66 12.71 8.40
CA GLY A 87 0.02 13.63 7.49
C GLY A 87 -0.69 13.84 6.14
N PRO A 88 -0.15 14.76 5.32
CA PRO A 88 -0.81 15.26 4.11
C PRO A 88 -0.48 14.49 2.83
N ALA A 89 0.47 13.55 2.86
CA ALA A 89 1.06 12.96 1.65
C ALA A 89 0.04 12.27 0.72
N MET A 90 -1.02 11.68 1.28
CA MET A 90 -2.02 10.94 0.51
C MET A 90 -3.32 11.73 0.29
N GLN A 91 -3.34 13.03 0.62
CA GLN A 91 -4.48 13.88 0.30
C GLN A 91 -4.61 14.09 -1.23
N PRO A 92 -5.81 14.36 -1.76
CA PRO A 92 -7.11 14.35 -1.06
C PRO A 92 -7.71 12.94 -0.91
N GLY A 93 -7.03 11.91 -1.42
CA GLY A 93 -7.53 10.53 -1.43
C GLY A 93 -7.72 9.95 -0.03
N LEU A 94 -6.73 10.15 0.83
CA LEU A 94 -6.68 9.75 2.23
C LEU A 94 -6.34 10.94 3.14
N ASN A 95 -6.65 10.79 4.42
CA ASN A 95 -6.51 11.73 5.51
C ASN A 95 -7.07 13.12 5.18
N ARG A 96 -8.32 13.18 4.71
CA ARG A 96 -9.00 14.43 4.33
C ARG A 96 -9.09 15.43 5.49
N GLY A 97 -9.12 14.93 6.73
CA GLY A 97 -9.12 15.74 7.94
C GLY A 97 -7.87 16.60 8.13
N HIS A 98 -6.74 16.26 7.50
CA HIS A 98 -5.44 16.86 7.83
C HIS A 98 -5.38 18.35 7.54
N SER A 99 -6.11 18.81 6.52
CA SER A 99 -6.19 20.24 6.17
C SER A 99 -6.93 21.06 7.23
N ARG A 100 -7.74 20.41 8.08
CA ARG A 100 -8.47 21.05 9.20
C ARG A 100 -7.73 20.88 10.52
N ASN A 101 -7.14 19.71 10.73
CA ASN A 101 -6.38 19.38 11.93
C ASN A 101 -5.14 18.57 11.55
N HIS A 102 -3.94 19.11 11.79
CA HIS A 102 -2.69 18.41 11.47
C HIS A 102 -2.49 17.10 12.24
N GLU A 103 -3.16 16.94 13.38
CA GLU A 103 -3.13 15.72 14.17
C GLU A 103 -4.19 14.69 13.72
N SER A 104 -4.95 14.98 12.67
CA SER A 104 -5.94 14.01 12.18
C SER A 104 -5.26 12.74 11.69
N MET A 105 -5.80 11.62 12.13
CA MET A 105 -5.45 10.29 11.68
C MET A 105 -6.66 9.66 11.01
N GLU A 106 -6.40 8.79 10.05
CA GLU A 106 -7.42 7.97 9.41
C GLU A 106 -7.06 6.49 9.63
N ARG A 107 -8.05 5.67 9.99
CA ARG A 107 -7.88 4.23 10.12
C ARG A 107 -8.02 3.60 8.75
N LEU A 108 -7.11 2.70 8.41
CA LEU A 108 -7.02 2.02 7.14
C LEU A 108 -7.16 0.52 7.34
N VAL A 109 -7.91 -0.12 6.43
CA VAL A 109 -7.95 -1.58 6.31
C VAL A 109 -7.05 -1.98 5.15
N VAL A 110 -6.02 -2.76 5.44
CA VAL A 110 -5.01 -3.20 4.49
C VAL A 110 -5.18 -4.69 4.25
N ARG A 111 -5.49 -5.07 3.01
CA ARG A 111 -5.49 -6.47 2.59
C ARG A 111 -4.06 -6.95 2.36
N SER A 112 -3.66 -8.00 3.06
CA SER A 112 -2.36 -8.64 2.87
C SER A 112 -2.23 -9.20 1.45
N ILE A 113 -1.07 -8.97 0.83
CA ILE A 113 -0.70 -9.57 -0.46
C ILE A 113 0.58 -10.38 -0.23
N PRO A 114 0.50 -11.68 0.05
CA PRO A 114 1.66 -12.48 0.47
C PRO A 114 2.77 -12.57 -0.58
N PHE A 115 2.39 -12.52 -1.86
CA PHE A 115 3.32 -12.59 -2.99
C PHE A 115 2.99 -11.45 -3.96
N PRO A 116 3.44 -10.23 -3.67
CA PRO A 116 3.21 -9.08 -4.54
C PRO A 116 3.96 -9.26 -5.86
N THR A 117 3.26 -9.03 -6.96
CA THR A 117 3.75 -9.16 -8.34
C THR A 117 3.09 -8.09 -9.21
N PRO A 118 3.62 -7.82 -10.42
CA PRO A 118 2.96 -6.93 -11.37
C PRO A 118 1.52 -7.36 -11.77
N VAL A 119 1.13 -8.60 -11.48
CA VAL A 119 -0.21 -9.14 -11.82
C VAL A 119 -1.24 -8.79 -10.76
N ASN A 120 -0.83 -8.64 -9.49
CA ASN A 120 -1.73 -8.42 -8.37
C ASN A 120 -1.47 -7.11 -7.63
N VAL A 121 -0.51 -6.30 -8.07
CA VAL A 121 -0.28 -4.93 -7.64
C VAL A 121 -0.25 -4.07 -8.90
N LEU A 122 -1.33 -3.32 -9.13
CA LEU A 122 -1.58 -2.63 -10.39
C LEU A 122 -1.35 -1.13 -10.25
N VAL A 123 -1.09 -0.47 -11.39
CA VAL A 123 -1.05 0.99 -11.45
C VAL A 123 -2.38 1.57 -10.99
N GLY A 124 -2.31 2.56 -10.11
CA GLY A 124 -3.46 3.14 -9.43
C GLY A 124 -3.80 2.51 -8.09
N ASP A 125 -3.19 1.40 -7.69
CA ASP A 125 -3.38 0.85 -6.33
C ASP A 125 -2.69 1.72 -5.28
N VAL A 126 -3.35 1.91 -4.14
CA VAL A 126 -2.76 2.44 -2.91
C VAL A 126 -2.23 1.27 -2.09
N VAL A 127 -0.92 1.25 -1.87
CA VAL A 127 -0.23 0.13 -1.22
C VAL A 127 0.47 0.57 0.06
N ALA A 128 0.48 -0.34 1.03
CA ALA A 128 1.34 -0.29 2.19
C ALA A 128 2.62 -1.09 1.89
N PHE A 129 3.79 -0.52 2.15
CA PHE A 129 5.08 -1.15 1.88
C PHE A 129 6.13 -0.73 2.90
N TYR A 130 7.15 -1.57 3.11
CA TYR A 130 8.26 -1.23 3.99
C TYR A 130 9.10 -0.09 3.42
N ASN A 131 9.35 0.93 4.26
CA ASN A 131 10.15 2.10 3.93
C ASN A 131 11.56 1.71 3.47
N PRO A 132 11.95 1.97 2.20
CA PRO A 132 13.28 1.64 1.69
C PRO A 132 14.43 2.38 2.39
N LEU A 133 14.11 3.49 3.08
CA LEU A 133 15.08 4.33 3.81
C LEU A 133 15.20 3.94 5.29
N ALA A 134 14.31 3.09 5.80
CA ALA A 134 14.38 2.65 7.20
C ALA A 134 15.59 1.74 7.42
N ARG A 135 16.12 1.76 8.64
CA ARG A 135 17.13 0.78 9.07
C ARG A 135 16.48 -0.60 9.14
N ARG A 136 17.26 -1.66 8.93
CA ARG A 136 16.75 -3.05 8.82
C ARG A 136 15.91 -3.51 10.01
N ASP A 137 16.08 -2.89 11.17
CA ASP A 137 15.41 -3.28 12.41
C ASP A 137 14.16 -2.42 12.70
N GLU A 138 13.87 -1.41 11.87
CA GLU A 138 12.70 -0.54 11.99
C GLU A 138 11.69 -0.87 10.88
N HIS A 139 10.62 -1.59 11.22
CA HIS A 139 9.51 -1.84 10.31
C HIS A 139 8.62 -0.59 10.17
N ASN A 140 9.13 0.45 9.52
CA ASN A 140 8.35 1.63 9.20
C ASN A 140 7.57 1.39 7.89
N ILE A 141 6.25 1.38 7.97
CA ILE A 141 5.38 1.17 6.81
C ILE A 141 5.00 2.52 6.21
N MET A 142 5.12 2.63 4.89
CA MET A 142 4.69 3.79 4.11
C MET A 142 3.49 3.43 3.25
N ILE A 143 2.67 4.44 2.94
CA ILE A 143 1.49 4.29 2.10
C ILE A 143 1.60 5.23 0.91
N ARG A 144 1.60 4.69 -0.31
CA ARG A 144 1.72 5.45 -1.56
C ARG A 144 0.91 4.79 -2.67
N ARG A 145 0.65 5.53 -3.74
CA ARG A 145 -0.01 5.01 -4.94
C ARG A 145 1.01 4.48 -5.94
N ILE A 146 0.75 3.32 -6.52
CA ILE A 146 1.52 2.81 -7.66
C ILE A 146 1.27 3.73 -8.86
N ALA A 147 2.30 4.46 -9.29
CA ALA A 147 2.24 5.34 -10.44
C ALA A 147 2.72 4.64 -11.73
N ALA A 148 3.67 3.71 -11.59
CA ALA A 148 4.11 2.86 -12.69
C ALA A 148 4.53 1.47 -12.20
N ALA A 149 4.33 0.49 -13.06
CA ALA A 149 4.75 -0.89 -12.87
C ALA A 149 6.02 -1.18 -13.69
N GLU A 150 6.67 -2.29 -13.35
CA GLU A 150 7.72 -2.93 -14.15
C GLU A 150 7.50 -2.80 -15.67
N GLY A 151 8.57 -2.46 -16.38
CA GLY A 151 8.58 -2.40 -17.84
C GLY A 151 7.95 -1.14 -18.43
N GLN A 152 7.19 -0.37 -17.64
CA GLN A 152 6.66 0.93 -18.07
C GLN A 152 7.75 1.98 -18.10
N GLU A 153 7.57 2.94 -19.00
CA GLU A 153 8.41 4.11 -19.16
C GLU A 153 7.75 5.32 -18.49
N MET A 154 8.55 6.10 -17.77
CA MET A 154 8.11 7.34 -17.16
C MET A 154 9.04 8.49 -17.52
N GLU A 155 8.45 9.64 -17.78
CA GLU A 155 9.18 10.89 -17.88
C GLU A 155 9.40 11.46 -16.47
N VAL A 156 10.64 11.43 -16.00
CA VAL A 156 11.00 12.11 -14.76
C VAL A 156 11.17 13.58 -15.12
N GLY A 157 10.09 14.36 -15.00
CA GLY A 157 10.16 15.80 -15.12
C GLY A 157 11.09 16.34 -14.02
N GLY A 158 12.23 16.91 -14.41
CA GLY A 158 13.16 17.60 -13.51
C GLY A 158 12.51 18.85 -12.92
N GLY A 159 11.61 18.67 -11.94
CA GLY A 159 10.92 19.74 -11.26
C GLY A 159 11.81 20.39 -10.21
N SER A 160 12.49 21.47 -10.60
CA SER A 160 13.10 22.41 -9.65
C SER A 160 11.99 23.11 -8.87
N GLY A 161 11.82 22.73 -7.61
CA GLY A 161 10.87 23.36 -6.67
C GLY A 161 11.38 24.73 -6.21
N GLY A 162 10.63 25.78 -6.51
CA GLY A 162 10.93 27.14 -6.09
C GLY A 162 9.70 28.05 -6.17
N GLY A 163 8.68 27.78 -5.36
CA GLY A 163 7.49 28.61 -5.22
C GLY A 163 7.57 29.51 -3.98
N ALA A 164 8.11 30.72 -4.14
CA ALA A 164 7.99 31.79 -3.14
C ALA A 164 7.08 32.91 -3.68
N GLY A 165 5.99 33.17 -2.94
CA GLY A 165 5.36 34.47 -2.67
C GLY A 165 5.03 35.43 -3.82
N GLY A 166 3.75 35.79 -3.94
CA GLY A 166 3.30 36.98 -4.67
C GLY A 166 1.82 37.29 -4.50
N GLU A 167 1.46 37.95 -3.39
CA GLU A 167 0.22 38.71 -3.27
C GLU A 167 0.21 39.86 -4.31
N THR A 168 -0.93 40.13 -4.92
CA THR A 168 -1.56 41.46 -5.05
C THR A 168 -2.78 41.40 -5.98
N GLY A 169 -3.82 42.16 -5.63
CA GLY A 169 -4.72 42.74 -6.63
C GLY A 169 -6.18 42.31 -6.57
N SER A 170 -6.95 43.00 -5.75
CA SER A 170 -8.40 43.10 -5.82
C SER A 170 -8.90 43.64 -7.16
N SER A 171 -10.02 43.09 -7.67
CA SER A 171 -11.14 43.89 -8.17
C SER A 171 -12.36 43.02 -8.44
N SER A 172 -13.50 43.55 -8.02
CA SER A 172 -14.85 43.02 -8.11
C SER A 172 -15.49 43.31 -9.47
N SER A 173 -16.32 42.38 -9.98
CA SER A 173 -17.66 42.66 -10.50
C SER A 173 -18.41 41.38 -10.89
N PRO A 174 -19.76 41.34 -10.75
CA PRO A 174 -20.57 40.14 -10.93
C PRO A 174 -21.24 40.09 -12.32
N GLY A 175 -21.46 38.89 -12.86
CA GLY A 175 -22.30 38.73 -14.05
C GLY A 175 -22.33 37.34 -14.65
N GLY A 176 -23.36 36.56 -14.29
CA GLY A 176 -24.19 35.77 -15.20
C GLY A 176 -23.62 34.50 -15.87
N GLY A 177 -24.39 33.41 -15.77
CA GLY A 177 -24.51 32.44 -16.87
C GLY A 177 -24.20 30.99 -16.52
N PHE A 178 -25.24 30.25 -16.12
CA PHE A 178 -25.29 28.80 -16.18
C PHE A 178 -25.10 28.31 -17.64
N LYS A 179 -24.22 27.33 -17.85
CA LYS A 179 -24.38 26.23 -18.83
C LYS A 179 -23.41 25.09 -18.49
N GLY A 180 -23.95 23.86 -18.48
CA GLY A 180 -23.26 22.65 -18.05
C GLY A 180 -22.21 22.11 -19.02
N GLY A 181 -21.42 21.17 -18.52
CA GLY A 181 -20.45 20.39 -19.29
C GLY A 181 -19.57 19.52 -18.38
N SER A 182 -19.78 18.21 -18.44
CA SER A 182 -18.78 17.12 -18.36
C SER A 182 -17.45 17.34 -17.61
N GLY A 183 -17.31 16.64 -16.48
CA GLY A 183 -16.11 15.96 -15.91
C GLY A 183 -14.71 16.57 -16.06
N PRO A 184 -14.02 16.95 -14.95
CA PRO A 184 -12.66 17.46 -15.01
C PRO A 184 -11.63 16.42 -14.52
N PHE A 185 -11.00 15.70 -15.44
CA PHE A 185 -9.63 15.22 -15.25
C PHE A 185 -8.79 15.82 -16.37
N GLY A 186 -8.43 17.10 -16.20
CA GLY A 186 -7.51 17.79 -17.08
C GLY A 186 -6.08 17.40 -16.72
N LEU A 187 -5.44 16.60 -17.56
CA LEU A 187 -3.98 16.48 -17.59
C LEU A 187 -3.41 17.86 -17.93
N GLY A 188 -2.86 18.53 -16.91
CA GLY A 188 -2.29 19.86 -17.01
C GLY A 188 -1.09 19.89 -17.95
N ARG A 189 -1.25 20.62 -19.06
CA ARG A 189 -0.22 20.96 -20.04
C ARG A 189 0.74 22.00 -19.43
N ILE A 190 2.02 21.64 -19.26
CA ILE A 190 3.07 22.50 -18.70
C ILE A 190 3.73 23.34 -19.81
N GLN A 191 3.97 24.64 -19.56
CA GLN A 191 4.74 25.55 -20.44
C GLN A 191 6.08 25.96 -19.76
N PRO A 192 7.18 26.18 -20.53
CA PRO A 192 8.49 26.54 -19.97
C PRO A 192 8.71 28.05 -19.82
N LYS A 193 9.45 28.46 -18.77
CA LYS A 193 10.08 29.78 -18.62
C LYS A 193 11.56 29.64 -18.20
N SER A 194 12.34 30.64 -18.62
CA SER A 194 13.81 30.78 -18.70
C SER A 194 14.57 31.01 -17.37
N PRO A 195 15.93 30.89 -17.36
CA PRO A 195 16.73 30.58 -16.16
C PRO A 195 17.44 31.79 -15.52
N VAL A 196 17.66 31.72 -14.20
CA VAL A 196 18.73 32.44 -13.47
C VAL A 196 19.24 31.52 -12.35
N GLY A 197 20.55 31.24 -12.31
CA GLY A 197 21.18 30.24 -11.45
C GLY A 197 21.91 30.77 -10.20
N LEU A 198 22.41 29.83 -9.38
CA LEU A 198 23.78 29.68 -8.85
C LEU A 198 23.84 28.49 -7.83
N PRO A 199 25.03 27.93 -7.50
CA PRO A 199 25.24 26.48 -7.32
C PRO A 199 25.75 26.08 -5.89
N PRO A 200 26.51 24.97 -5.65
CA PRO A 200 26.02 23.84 -4.85
C PRO A 200 26.94 23.41 -3.68
N PHE A 201 26.42 22.59 -2.75
CA PHE A 201 27.19 21.70 -1.85
C PHE A 201 26.29 20.48 -1.56
N GLY A 202 26.66 19.20 -1.60
CA GLY A 202 27.94 18.52 -1.72
C GLY A 202 27.81 17.16 -1.01
N GLY A 203 27.46 16.09 -1.74
CA GLY A 203 27.35 14.72 -1.19
C GLY A 203 27.28 13.69 -2.31
N LYS A 204 28.30 12.83 -2.40
CA LYS A 204 28.58 11.95 -3.53
C LYS A 204 27.84 10.61 -3.40
N HIS A 205 27.30 10.16 -4.53
CA HIS A 205 26.65 8.87 -4.82
C HIS A 205 25.16 8.72 -4.48
N SER A 206 24.34 9.65 -4.99
CA SER A 206 23.06 9.24 -5.57
C SER A 206 23.32 8.73 -6.99
N PRO A 207 22.82 7.55 -7.40
CA PRO A 207 22.88 7.10 -8.80
C PRO A 207 22.01 7.95 -9.74
N PHE A 208 21.30 8.95 -9.21
CA PHE A 208 20.40 9.85 -9.94
C PHE A 208 20.91 11.31 -10.02
N ALA A 209 22.21 11.55 -9.87
CA ALA A 209 22.81 12.81 -10.33
C ALA A 209 22.92 12.77 -11.87
N ALA A 210 21.76 12.73 -12.54
CA ALA A 210 21.65 12.88 -13.98
C ALA A 210 21.99 14.33 -14.30
N GLU A 211 22.97 14.53 -15.18
CA GLU A 211 23.12 15.81 -15.88
C GLU A 211 21.77 16.18 -16.49
N GLU A 212 21.40 17.46 -16.36
CA GLU A 212 20.15 18.05 -16.86
C GLU A 212 20.05 17.85 -18.39
N SER A 213 19.57 16.67 -18.78
CA SER A 213 19.14 16.37 -20.13
C SER A 213 17.62 16.35 -20.12
N GLU A 214 17.04 17.12 -21.03
CA GLU A 214 15.60 17.19 -21.26
C GLU A 214 14.99 15.77 -21.33
N GLY A 215 14.06 15.47 -20.42
CA GLY A 215 13.15 14.32 -20.54
C GLY A 215 13.83 12.95 -20.61
N SER A 216 14.69 12.61 -19.65
CA SER A 216 15.14 11.22 -19.54
C SER A 216 13.95 10.30 -19.23
N VAL A 217 13.59 9.50 -20.21
CA VAL A 217 12.62 8.43 -20.06
C VAL A 217 13.28 7.33 -19.24
N VAL A 218 12.68 7.03 -18.09
CA VAL A 218 13.17 6.03 -17.16
C VAL A 218 12.24 4.83 -17.20
N LYS A 219 12.80 3.66 -17.53
CA LYS A 219 12.07 2.39 -17.54
C LYS A 219 12.14 1.71 -16.17
N ILE A 220 11.00 1.29 -15.64
CA ILE A 220 10.93 0.60 -14.35
C ILE A 220 11.55 -0.81 -14.48
N PRO A 221 12.54 -1.17 -13.65
CA PRO A 221 13.16 -2.49 -13.69
C PRO A 221 12.21 -3.65 -13.37
N GLU A 222 12.60 -4.86 -13.78
CA GLU A 222 11.90 -6.09 -13.41
C GLU A 222 11.84 -6.29 -11.89
N GLY A 223 10.70 -6.74 -11.39
CA GLY A 223 10.45 -6.95 -9.96
C GLY A 223 10.28 -5.66 -9.15
N HIS A 224 10.13 -4.50 -9.80
CA HIS A 224 9.97 -3.22 -9.13
C HIS A 224 8.74 -2.44 -9.59
N CYS A 225 8.31 -1.48 -8.77
CA CYS A 225 7.30 -0.49 -9.06
C CYS A 225 7.78 0.92 -8.68
N TRP A 226 7.07 1.93 -9.17
CA TRP A 226 7.26 3.32 -8.80
C TRP A 226 6.04 3.83 -8.05
N VAL A 227 6.27 4.48 -6.91
CA VAL A 227 5.20 4.94 -6.02
C VAL A 227 5.25 6.44 -5.79
N LEU A 228 4.10 7.09 -5.79
CA LEU A 228 3.95 8.53 -5.58
C LEU A 228 2.95 8.83 -4.45
N ALA A 229 3.16 9.99 -3.85
CA ALA A 229 2.17 10.63 -3.00
C ALA A 229 1.00 11.16 -3.87
N ASP A 230 -0.23 11.09 -3.36
CA ASP A 230 -1.41 11.61 -4.09
C ASP A 230 -1.49 13.15 -4.03
N ASN A 231 -0.84 13.76 -3.05
CA ASN A 231 -0.94 15.20 -2.83
C ASN A 231 -0.13 15.97 -3.89
N PRO A 232 -0.80 16.70 -4.81
CA PRO A 232 -0.12 17.39 -5.90
C PRO A 232 0.67 18.61 -5.44
N ASP A 233 0.35 19.15 -4.26
CA ASP A 233 1.02 20.32 -3.69
C ASP A 233 2.34 19.94 -3.01
N LEU A 234 2.61 18.64 -2.84
CA LEU A 234 3.82 18.14 -2.21
C LEU A 234 4.78 17.50 -3.21
N GLY A 235 6.01 17.99 -3.20
CA GLY A 235 7.15 17.40 -3.88
C GLY A 235 8.31 17.17 -2.92
N PRO A 236 9.37 16.48 -3.35
CA PRO A 236 10.61 16.45 -2.59
C PRO A 236 11.11 17.89 -2.34
N PRO A 237 11.59 18.22 -1.13
CA PRO A 237 11.86 17.33 -0.01
C PRO A 237 10.68 17.10 0.95
N ASP A 238 9.56 17.81 0.78
CA ASP A 238 8.42 17.81 1.72
C ASP A 238 7.67 16.47 1.76
N VAL A 239 7.79 15.67 0.70
CA VAL A 239 7.27 14.30 0.66
C VAL A 239 8.34 13.31 0.21
N ILE A 240 8.38 12.18 0.94
CA ILE A 240 9.26 11.06 0.63
C ILE A 240 8.45 10.04 -0.18
N ASP A 241 8.84 9.83 -1.43
CA ASP A 241 8.31 8.80 -2.32
C ASP A 241 9.40 8.36 -3.33
N SER A 242 9.02 7.66 -4.41
CA SER A 242 10.00 7.17 -5.38
C SER A 242 10.82 8.27 -6.06
N ARG A 243 10.37 9.53 -6.07
CA ARG A 243 11.19 10.66 -6.54
C ARG A 243 12.43 10.88 -5.66
N THR A 244 12.36 10.45 -4.39
CA THR A 244 13.43 10.59 -3.39
C THR A 244 14.27 9.32 -3.28
N PHE A 245 13.65 8.14 -3.19
CA PHE A 245 14.35 6.87 -2.95
C PHE A 245 14.44 5.92 -4.16
N GLY A 246 13.85 6.28 -5.30
CA GLY A 246 13.82 5.45 -6.50
C GLY A 246 12.76 4.34 -6.45
N TYR A 247 13.03 3.23 -7.15
CA TYR A 247 12.08 2.12 -7.29
C TYR A 247 11.86 1.35 -6.00
N VAL A 248 10.67 0.78 -5.84
CA VAL A 248 10.32 -0.12 -4.74
C VAL A 248 10.27 -1.55 -5.26
N PRO A 249 11.01 -2.51 -4.69
CA PRO A 249 10.83 -3.92 -5.04
C PRO A 249 9.42 -4.39 -4.65
N TYR A 250 8.74 -5.17 -5.49
CA TYR A 250 7.40 -5.68 -5.15
C TYR A 250 7.39 -6.45 -3.83
N ARG A 251 8.46 -7.19 -3.51
CA ARG A 251 8.60 -7.90 -2.22
C ARG A 251 8.52 -7.01 -0.98
N ASN A 252 8.68 -5.69 -1.12
CA ASN A 252 8.53 -4.75 -0.02
C ASN A 252 7.06 -4.36 0.22
N VAL A 253 6.16 -4.63 -0.73
CA VAL A 253 4.71 -4.39 -0.58
C VAL A 253 4.16 -5.37 0.45
N VAL A 254 3.53 -4.85 1.48
CA VAL A 254 2.86 -5.61 2.55
C VAL A 254 1.44 -5.95 2.14
N GLY A 255 0.75 -5.00 1.53
CA GLY A 255 -0.64 -5.14 1.17
C GLY A 255 -1.21 -3.93 0.44
N ARG A 256 -2.49 -4.03 0.10
CA ARG A 256 -3.24 -2.95 -0.55
C ARG A 256 -4.22 -2.34 0.44
N VAL A 257 -4.30 -1.02 0.45
CA VAL A 257 -5.30 -0.30 1.25
C VAL A 257 -6.64 -0.41 0.54
N VAL A 258 -7.62 -1.08 1.16
CA VAL A 258 -8.93 -1.35 0.54
C VAL A 258 -10.04 -0.47 1.11
N TYR A 259 -9.87 0.03 2.33
CA TYR A 259 -10.87 0.83 3.02
C TYR A 259 -10.20 1.88 3.92
N ALA A 260 -10.86 3.01 4.09
CA ALA A 260 -10.41 4.09 4.94
C ALA A 260 -11.59 4.63 5.77
N ALA A 261 -11.33 4.97 7.02
CA ALA A 261 -12.33 5.43 7.98
C ALA A 261 -11.72 6.48 8.91
N ALA A 262 -12.18 7.72 8.79
CA ALA A 262 -11.83 8.81 9.70
C ALA A 262 -12.81 8.87 10.88
N SER A 263 -14.05 8.45 10.68
CA SER A 263 -15.07 8.27 11.71
C SER A 263 -16.13 7.27 11.25
N THR A 264 -17.07 6.91 12.12
CA THR A 264 -18.25 6.11 11.77
C THR A 264 -19.17 6.80 10.74
N ALA A 265 -19.01 8.10 10.49
CA ALA A 265 -19.78 8.85 9.49
C ALA A 265 -18.97 9.22 8.23
N ASP A 266 -17.63 9.14 8.30
CA ASP A 266 -16.72 9.50 7.21
C ASP A 266 -15.77 8.33 6.98
N HIS A 267 -16.24 7.40 6.16
CA HIS A 267 -15.53 6.17 5.82
C HIS A 267 -15.97 5.66 4.44
N GLY A 268 -15.18 4.78 3.84
CA GLY A 268 -15.50 4.17 2.56
C GLY A 268 -14.36 3.40 1.91
N PRO A 269 -14.64 2.73 0.78
CA PRO A 269 -13.62 2.04 0.01
C PRO A 269 -12.60 3.01 -0.57
N VAL A 270 -11.33 2.61 -0.60
CA VAL A 270 -10.26 3.39 -1.22
C VAL A 270 -10.33 3.24 -2.74
N GLN A 271 -10.22 4.36 -3.45
CA GLN A 271 -10.19 4.37 -4.90
C GLN A 271 -8.85 3.79 -5.40
N ASN A 272 -8.88 2.52 -5.80
CA ASN A 272 -7.75 1.78 -6.39
C ASN A 272 -7.97 1.58 -7.91
N ASN A 273 -7.12 0.75 -8.52
CA ASN A 273 -7.39 0.25 -9.86
C ASN A 273 -8.75 -0.49 -9.90
N PRO A 274 -9.59 -0.32 -10.94
CA PRO A 274 -10.90 -0.97 -11.00
C PRO A 274 -10.85 -2.51 -10.89
N GLU A 275 -9.85 -3.16 -11.47
CA GLU A 275 -9.69 -4.61 -11.37
C GLU A 275 -9.38 -5.03 -9.94
N SER A 276 -8.49 -4.30 -9.28
CA SER A 276 -8.18 -4.45 -7.87
C SER A 276 -9.42 -4.31 -6.98
N MET A 277 -10.22 -3.27 -7.19
CA MET A 277 -11.44 -3.03 -6.41
C MET A 277 -12.45 -4.17 -6.55
N ASN A 278 -12.64 -4.70 -7.76
CA ASN A 278 -13.54 -5.84 -7.98
C ASN A 278 -13.06 -7.12 -7.26
N LEU A 279 -11.75 -7.31 -7.12
CA LEU A 279 -11.17 -8.43 -6.37
C LEU A 279 -11.29 -8.24 -4.84
N ASP A 280 -11.28 -6.98 -4.38
CA ASP A 280 -11.32 -6.63 -2.97
C ASP A 280 -12.75 -6.47 -2.42
N GLU A 281 -13.76 -6.26 -3.27
CA GLU A 281 -15.17 -6.11 -2.90
C GLU A 281 -15.67 -7.20 -1.92
N PRO A 282 -15.42 -8.50 -2.13
CA PRO A 282 -15.92 -9.52 -1.20
C PRO A 282 -15.24 -9.51 0.16
N ILE A 283 -14.03 -8.96 0.24
CA ILE A 283 -13.29 -8.81 1.50
C ILE A 283 -13.86 -7.61 2.26
N ILE A 284 -14.15 -6.52 1.54
CA ILE A 284 -14.85 -5.36 2.10
C ILE A 284 -16.22 -5.79 2.66
N GLU A 285 -17.00 -6.58 1.92
CA GLU A 285 -18.31 -7.07 2.38
C GLU A 285 -18.24 -8.07 3.54
N GLY A 286 -17.18 -8.89 3.59
CA GLY A 286 -17.07 -10.01 4.52
C GLY A 286 -16.34 -9.70 5.82
N GLU A 287 -15.33 -8.81 5.78
CA GLU A 287 -14.43 -8.54 6.91
C GLU A 287 -14.63 -7.16 7.54
N ILE A 288 -15.24 -6.19 6.83
CA ILE A 288 -15.34 -4.81 7.34
C ILE A 288 -16.61 -4.62 8.14
N ASP A 289 -16.44 -4.37 9.44
CA ASP A 289 -17.48 -3.93 10.35
C ASP A 289 -17.10 -2.54 10.87
N VAL A 290 -17.81 -1.52 10.37
CA VAL A 290 -17.49 -0.11 10.64
C VAL A 290 -17.61 0.22 12.12
N GLU A 291 -18.55 -0.38 12.84
CA GLU A 291 -18.72 -0.11 14.27
C GLU A 291 -17.53 -0.66 15.05
N LYS A 292 -17.14 -1.90 14.77
CA LYS A 292 -15.98 -2.54 15.38
C LYS A 292 -14.66 -1.87 15.05
N LEU A 293 -14.56 -1.17 13.91
CA LEU A 293 -13.35 -0.42 13.61
C LEU A 293 -13.05 0.63 14.67
N PHE A 294 -14.05 1.16 15.41
CA PHE A 294 -13.88 2.25 16.39
C PHE A 294 -14.11 1.85 17.85
N VAL A 295 -14.32 0.56 18.14
CA VAL A 295 -14.30 0.08 19.52
C VAL A 295 -12.84 -0.04 19.93
N ASP A 296 -12.44 0.68 20.98
CA ASP A 296 -11.07 0.63 21.47
C ASP A 296 -10.81 -0.76 22.07
N GLU A 297 -9.68 -1.38 21.70
CA GLU A 297 -9.29 -2.74 22.13
C GLU A 297 -9.18 -2.88 23.66
N GLU A 298 -9.19 -1.76 24.40
CA GLU A 298 -9.11 -1.71 25.87
C GLU A 298 -10.32 -2.34 26.57
N GLU A 299 -11.50 -2.43 25.93
CA GLU A 299 -12.67 -3.08 26.54
C GLU A 299 -12.61 -4.63 26.48
N GLU A 300 -11.81 -5.22 25.58
CA GLU A 300 -11.72 -6.68 25.47
C GLU A 300 -10.81 -7.32 26.55
N GLU A 301 -9.83 -6.59 27.10
CA GLU A 301 -8.97 -7.10 28.17
C GLU A 301 -9.67 -7.12 29.55
N GLU A 302 -10.61 -6.19 29.81
CA GLU A 302 -11.35 -6.16 31.07
C GLU A 302 -12.38 -7.29 31.20
N GLU A 303 -12.94 -7.79 30.10
CA GLU A 303 -13.88 -8.93 30.13
C GLU A 303 -13.18 -10.27 30.36
N GLU A 304 -11.92 -10.44 29.93
CA GLU A 304 -11.15 -11.68 30.19
C GLU A 304 -10.69 -11.80 31.66
N GLU A 305 -10.47 -10.69 32.37
CA GLU A 305 -10.10 -10.70 33.79
C GLU A 305 -11.29 -10.99 34.74
N GLU A 306 -12.54 -10.75 34.32
CA GLU A 306 -13.72 -11.06 35.14
C GLU A 306 -14.18 -12.53 35.07
N GLU A 307 -13.63 -13.31 34.12
CA GLU A 307 -13.95 -14.74 33.95
C GLU A 307 -12.93 -15.72 34.59
N GLU A 308 -11.82 -15.23 35.17
CA GLU A 308 -10.84 -16.03 35.97
C GLU A 308 -11.12 -16.04 37.48
#